data_AF-A0A1Q9N4E4-F1
#
_entry.id   AF-A0A1Q9N4E4-F1
#
_cell.length_a   1.000
_cell.length_b   1.000
_cell.length_c   1.000
_cell.angle_alpha   90.00
_cell.angle_beta   90.00
_cell.angle_gamma   90.00
#
_symmetry.space_group_name_H-M   'P 1'
#
loop_
_entity.id
_entity.type
_entity.pdbx_description
1 polymer ?
#
loop_
_entity_poly.entity_id
_entity_poly.type
_entity_poly.pdbx_seq_one_letter_code
_entity_poly.pdbx_strand_id
1 'polypeptide(L)'
;MENRRKISLSLISLSVLSLLAFLVFDFPFLFLFLFFPSLFFRSGRKKNLNYNQQFGPQYCEKCQYPISPGWTFCPNCSNELKW
;
A
#
# COMPACT_ATOMS: atom_id res chain seq x y z
N MET A 1 58.20 16.98 16.71
CA MET A 1 57.16 16.01 17.15
C MET A 1 55.81 16.66 17.49
N GLU A 2 55.73 17.98 17.64
CA GLU A 2 54.49 18.73 17.97
C GLU A 2 53.38 18.66 16.90
N ASN A 3 53.76 18.74 15.61
CA ASN A 3 52.79 18.87 14.51
C ASN A 3 51.92 17.62 14.30
N ARG A 4 52.46 16.42 14.56
CA ARG A 4 51.69 15.17 14.43
C ARG A 4 50.57 15.04 15.48
N ARG A 5 50.77 15.60 16.69
CA ARG A 5 49.79 15.56 17.79
C ARG A 5 48.59 16.47 17.54
N LYS A 6 48.80 17.62 16.87
CA LYS A 6 47.72 18.55 16.49
C LYS A 6 46.83 17.95 15.40
N ILE A 7 47.43 17.27 14.42
CA ILE A 7 46.71 16.60 13.34
C ILE A 7 45.86 15.45 13.89
N SER A 8 46.39 14.63 14.80
CA SER A 8 45.63 13.54 15.43
C SER A 8 44.44 14.06 16.25
N LEU A 9 44.61 15.15 17.01
CA LEU A 9 43.52 15.76 17.78
C LEU A 9 42.43 16.34 16.88
N SER A 10 42.81 16.97 15.77
CA SER A 10 41.85 17.51 14.80
C SER A 10 41.03 16.39 14.14
N LEU A 11 41.66 15.29 13.74
CA LEU A 11 40.96 14.14 13.14
C LEU A 11 39.97 13.49 14.12
N ILE A 12 40.37 13.34 15.38
CA ILE A 12 39.49 12.81 16.43
C ILE A 12 38.30 13.74 16.64
N SER A 13 38.53 15.06 16.72
CA SER A 13 37.45 16.03 16.92
C SER A 13 36.42 16.02 15.79
N LEU A 14 36.88 15.91 14.53
CA LEU A 14 35.99 15.85 13.36
C LEU A 14 35.20 14.54 13.32
N SER A 15 35.82 13.42 13.69
CA SER A 15 35.14 12.12 13.78
C SER A 15 34.04 12.14 14.85
N VAL A 16 34.35 12.68 16.04
CA VAL A 16 33.38 12.81 17.14
C VAL A 16 32.24 13.75 16.76
N LEU A 17 32.55 14.87 16.11
CA LEU A 17 31.54 15.84 15.67
C LEU A 17 30.61 15.25 14.59
N SER A 18 31.14 14.50 13.64
CA SER A 18 30.33 13.78 12.64
C SER A 18 29.44 12.73 13.31
N LEU A 19 29.97 11.91 14.22
CA LEU A 19 29.18 10.90 14.93
C LEU A 19 28.05 11.53 15.74
N LEU A 20 28.31 12.65 16.43
CA LEU A 20 27.28 13.39 17.16
C LEU A 20 26.24 13.99 16.21
N ALA A 21 26.64 14.51 15.06
CA ALA A 21 25.71 15.01 14.06
C ALA A 21 24.79 13.89 13.55
N PHE A 22 25.34 12.76 13.12
CA PHE A 22 24.53 11.58 12.73
C PHE A 22 23.59 11.15 13.86
N LEU A 23 24.06 11.12 15.10
CA LEU A 23 23.21 10.70 16.23
C LEU A 23 22.10 11.71 16.52
N VAL A 24 22.30 13.02 16.31
CA VAL A 24 21.24 14.02 16.52
C VAL A 24 20.27 14.07 15.34
N PHE A 25 20.76 13.92 14.11
CA PHE A 25 19.94 14.02 12.90
C PHE A 25 19.22 12.72 12.56
N ASP A 26 19.89 11.56 12.59
CA ASP A 26 19.29 10.29 12.18
C ASP A 26 18.46 9.63 13.30
N PHE A 27 18.79 9.85 14.57
CA PHE A 27 18.06 9.24 15.69
C PHE A 27 16.56 9.62 15.77
N PRO A 28 16.14 10.89 15.59
CA PRO A 28 14.70 11.21 15.57
C PRO A 28 13.97 10.58 14.39
N PHE A 29 14.60 10.45 13.21
CA PHE A 29 14.00 9.77 12.06
C PHE A 29 13.93 8.24 12.25
N LEU A 30 14.98 7.61 12.76
CA LEU A 30 14.99 6.18 13.07
C LEU A 30 14.00 5.82 14.19
N PHE A 31 13.91 6.64 15.24
CA PHE A 31 12.94 6.47 16.31
C PHE A 31 11.50 6.58 15.79
N LEU A 32 11.22 7.57 14.93
CA LEU A 32 9.91 7.71 14.32
C LEU A 32 9.55 6.50 13.43
N PHE A 33 10.50 6.00 12.64
CA PHE A 33 10.28 4.85 11.76
C PHE A 33 10.09 3.53 12.53
N LEU A 34 10.86 3.30 13.60
CA LEU A 34 10.79 2.07 14.40
C LEU A 34 9.62 2.05 15.40
N PHE A 35 9.27 3.20 15.97
CA PHE A 35 8.24 3.27 17.02
C PHE A 35 6.85 3.58 16.46
N PHE A 36 6.76 4.18 15.27
CA PHE A 36 5.48 4.43 14.57
C PHE A 36 5.38 3.71 13.21
N PRO A 37 5.67 2.40 13.09
CA PRO A 37 5.43 1.67 11.84
C PRO A 37 3.95 1.70 11.46
N SER A 38 3.07 1.87 12.45
CA SER A 38 1.60 1.95 12.35
C SER A 38 1.09 3.10 11.47
N LEU A 39 1.85 4.19 11.30
CA LEU A 39 1.44 5.33 10.45
C LEU A 39 1.65 5.05 8.96
N PHE A 40 2.70 4.29 8.61
CA PHE A 40 2.95 3.84 7.24
C PHE A 40 2.21 2.54 6.90
N PHE A 41 2.01 1.65 7.88
CA PHE A 41 1.22 0.42 7.74
C PHE A 41 -0.27 0.64 8.02
N ARG A 42 -0.90 1.65 7.39
CA ARG A 42 -2.34 1.58 7.10
C ARG A 42 -2.54 0.77 5.82
N SER A 43 -2.00 -0.45 5.80
CA SER A 43 -2.27 -1.41 4.73
C SER A 43 -3.74 -1.81 4.83
N GLY A 44 -4.48 -1.46 3.79
CA GLY A 44 -5.93 -1.42 3.78
C GLY A 44 -6.57 -2.73 4.22
N ARG A 45 -7.60 -2.58 5.06
CA ARG A 45 -8.57 -3.63 5.40
C ARG A 45 -9.04 -4.28 4.08
N LYS A 46 -8.55 -5.47 3.75
CA LYS A 46 -9.07 -6.29 2.64
C LYS A 46 -10.55 -6.54 2.93
N LYS A 47 -11.43 -5.87 2.19
CA LYS A 47 -12.84 -6.24 2.13
C LYS A 47 -12.87 -7.59 1.42
N ASN A 48 -13.38 -8.62 2.09
CA ASN A 48 -13.69 -9.88 1.45
C ASN A 48 -14.80 -9.60 0.42
N LEU A 49 -14.43 -9.22 -0.81
CA LEU A 49 -15.37 -9.27 -1.91
C LEU A 49 -15.66 -10.75 -2.14
N ASN A 50 -16.80 -11.16 -1.61
CA ASN A 50 -17.39 -12.44 -1.93
C ASN A 50 -17.78 -12.38 -3.41
N TYR A 51 -16.87 -12.84 -4.28
CA TYR A 51 -17.09 -13.01 -5.72
C TYR A 51 -18.02 -14.20 -6.01
N ASN A 52 -18.84 -14.65 -5.05
CA ASN A 52 -19.95 -15.57 -5.33
C ASN A 52 -21.24 -14.80 -5.63
N GLN A 53 -21.15 -13.64 -6.30
CA GLN A 53 -22.24 -13.22 -7.15
C GLN A 53 -22.03 -13.92 -8.49
N GLN A 54 -22.51 -15.15 -8.51
CA GLN A 54 -22.60 -16.08 -9.63
C GLN A 54 -23.37 -15.44 -10.78
N PHE A 55 -22.71 -14.54 -11.51
CA PHE A 55 -23.14 -14.14 -12.83
C PHE A 55 -22.22 -14.83 -13.83
N GLY A 56 -22.41 -16.14 -13.96
CA GLY A 56 -22.13 -16.79 -15.24
C GLY A 56 -22.89 -16.03 -16.34
N PRO A 57 -22.51 -16.18 -17.62
CA PRO A 57 -23.26 -15.55 -18.70
C PRO A 57 -24.71 -16.04 -18.61
N GLN A 58 -25.59 -15.19 -18.08
CA GLN A 58 -27.01 -15.45 -18.05
C GLN A 58 -27.45 -15.23 -19.49
N TYR A 59 -28.13 -16.21 -20.08
CA TYR A 59 -28.68 -16.10 -21.41
C TYR A 59 -30.20 -16.09 -21.27
N CYS A 60 -30.88 -15.28 -22.08
CA CYS A 60 -32.33 -15.32 -22.10
C CYS A 60 -32.81 -16.70 -22.56
N GLU A 61 -33.62 -17.40 -21.76
CA GLU A 61 -34.12 -18.75 -22.08
C GLU A 61 -34.85 -18.83 -23.43
N LYS A 62 -35.45 -17.71 -23.86
CA LYS A 62 -36.25 -17.65 -25.08
C LYS A 62 -35.45 -17.41 -26.35
N CYS A 63 -34.36 -16.64 -26.28
CA CYS A 63 -33.62 -16.19 -27.47
C CYS A 63 -32.10 -16.37 -27.36
N GLN A 64 -31.62 -16.92 -26.25
CA GLN A 64 -30.21 -17.13 -25.92
C GLN A 64 -29.36 -15.85 -26.02
N TYR A 65 -30.00 -14.68 -25.96
CA TYR A 65 -29.30 -13.40 -25.95
C TYR A 65 -28.58 -13.22 -24.60
N PRO A 66 -27.31 -12.77 -24.60
CA PRO A 66 -26.58 -12.53 -23.36
C PRO A 66 -27.25 -11.42 -22.55
N ILE A 67 -27.62 -11.71 -21.31
CA ILE A 67 -28.28 -10.77 -20.40
C ILE A 67 -27.35 -10.40 -19.24
N SER A 68 -27.42 -9.13 -18.84
CA SER A 68 -26.62 -8.57 -17.75
C SER A 68 -27.42 -8.53 -16.44
N PRO A 69 -26.73 -8.63 -15.27
CA PRO A 69 -27.37 -8.48 -13.96
C PRO A 69 -28.20 -7.21 -13.86
N GLY A 70 -29.42 -7.31 -13.36
CA GLY A 70 -30.30 -6.17 -13.08
C GLY A 70 -31.29 -5.81 -14.20
N TRP A 71 -31.33 -6.57 -15.28
CA TRP A 71 -32.35 -6.44 -16.32
C TRP A 71 -33.64 -7.16 -15.94
N THR A 72 -34.78 -6.47 -16.00
CA THR A 72 -36.10 -7.10 -15.77
C THR A 72 -36.67 -7.73 -17.05
N PHE A 73 -36.24 -7.23 -18.21
CA PHE A 73 -36.72 -7.66 -19.52
C PHE A 73 -35.55 -7.87 -20.49
N CYS A 74 -35.67 -8.85 -21.38
CA CYS A 74 -34.71 -9.08 -22.45
C CYS A 74 -34.86 -8.01 -23.55
N PRO A 75 -33.80 -7.28 -23.96
CA PRO A 75 -33.92 -6.26 -25.00
C PRO A 75 -34.18 -6.84 -26.40
N ASN A 76 -33.87 -8.12 -26.62
CA ASN A 76 -34.04 -8.75 -27.93
C ASN A 76 -35.46 -9.30 -28.14
N CYS A 77 -36.03 -9.97 -27.13
CA CYS A 77 -37.32 -10.64 -27.25
C CYS A 77 -38.42 -10.10 -26.32
N SER A 78 -38.12 -9.06 -25.53
CA SER A 78 -39.01 -8.46 -24.54
C SER A 78 -39.57 -9.43 -23.49
N ASN A 79 -38.94 -10.60 -23.34
CA ASN A 79 -39.35 -11.59 -22.35
C ASN A 79 -38.94 -11.12 -20.95
N GLU A 80 -39.81 -11.36 -19.96
CA GLU A 80 -39.49 -11.12 -18.56
C GLU A 80 -38.37 -12.08 -18.11
N LEU A 81 -37.36 -11.53 -17.44
CA LEU A 81 -36.23 -12.28 -16.93
C LEU A 81 -36.50 -12.65 -15.47
N LYS A 82 -36.60 -13.95 -15.18
CA LYS A 82 -36.70 -14.47 -13.82
C LYS A 82 -35.28 -14.79 -13.33
N TRP A 83 -34.87 -14.12 -12.26
CA TRP A 83 -33.55 -14.27 -11.61
C TRP A 83 -33.55 -15.39 -10.58
#